data_AF-A0A6M2EDQ2-F1
#
_entry.id   AF-A0A6M2EDQ2-F1
#
_cell.length_a   1.000
_cell.length_b   1.000
_cell.length_c   1.000
_cell.angle_alpha   90.00
_cell.angle_beta   90.00
_cell.angle_gamma   90.00
#
_symmetry.space_group_name_H-M   'P 1'
#
loop_
_entity.id
_entity.type
_entity.pdbx_description
1 polymer ?
#
loop_
_entity_poly.entity_id
_entity_poly.type
_entity_poly.pdbx_seq_one_letter_code
_entity_poly.pdbx_strand_id
1 'polypeptide(L)'
;MVFWIFGYGSLVWNPGFEYDEKVIGFIKDYRRVFDLACIDHRGTPESPARTCTLENVEGAICWGAAYCVRGGPERERLAMEYLERRECEYDKKTLVDFYKEGEPSQPALTGVIV
;
A
#
# COMPACT_ATOMS: atom_id res chain seq x y z
N MET A 1 -0.51 5.67 -18.62
CA MET A 1 -0.03 5.90 -17.24
C MET A 1 0.68 4.65 -16.78
N VAL A 2 1.66 4.76 -15.90
CA VAL A 2 2.34 3.59 -15.31
C VAL A 2 1.66 3.30 -13.98
N PHE A 3 1.34 2.02 -13.72
CA PHE A 3 0.62 1.61 -12.53
C PHE A 3 1.57 1.45 -11.35
N TRP A 4 1.25 2.10 -10.23
CA TRP A 4 2.08 2.10 -9.02
C TRP A 4 1.26 1.77 -7.79
N ILE A 5 1.79 0.89 -6.92
CA ILE A 5 1.16 0.44 -5.68
C ILE A 5 2.03 0.79 -4.49
N PHE A 6 1.47 1.39 -3.44
CA PHE A 6 2.16 1.67 -2.19
C PHE A 6 1.96 0.54 -1.17
N GLY A 7 3.05 -0.09 -0.75
CA GLY A 7 3.07 -1.05 0.34
C GLY A 7 3.49 -0.40 1.66
N TYR A 8 2.61 -0.42 2.65
CA TYR A 8 2.87 0.04 4.02
C TYR A 8 2.86 -1.07 5.07
N GLY A 9 2.32 -2.25 4.75
CA GLY A 9 2.23 -3.39 5.66
C GLY A 9 3.08 -4.57 5.21
N SER A 10 2.44 -5.73 5.11
CA SER A 10 3.04 -7.00 4.67
C SER A 10 3.69 -6.90 3.27
N LEU A 11 3.17 -6.04 2.40
CA LEU A 11 3.72 -5.76 1.06
C LEU A 11 5.16 -5.23 1.08
N VAL A 12 5.64 -4.64 2.18
CA VAL A 12 7.02 -4.14 2.28
C VAL A 12 8.05 -5.27 2.14
N TRP A 13 7.75 -6.45 2.71
CA TRP A 13 8.65 -7.62 2.70
C TRP A 13 8.16 -8.77 1.81
N ASN A 14 6.85 -8.87 1.57
CA ASN A 14 6.26 -9.89 0.71
C ASN A 14 5.25 -9.25 -0.26
N PRO A 15 5.67 -8.71 -1.42
CA PRO A 15 4.76 -8.08 -2.37
C PRO A 15 3.80 -9.09 -3.00
N GLY A 16 4.27 -10.29 -3.37
CA GLY A 16 3.43 -11.39 -3.86
C GLY A 16 2.87 -11.25 -5.29
N PHE A 17 3.23 -10.18 -5.99
CA PHE A 17 2.98 -9.98 -7.42
C PHE A 17 4.29 -9.57 -8.12
N GLU A 18 4.33 -9.69 -9.46
CA GLU A 18 5.48 -9.25 -10.24
C GLU A 18 5.50 -7.72 -10.40
N TYR A 19 6.66 -7.11 -10.23
CA TYR A 19 6.87 -5.67 -10.37
C TYR A 19 8.19 -5.38 -11.09
N ASP A 20 8.24 -4.25 -11.77
CA ASP A 20 9.37 -3.81 -12.60
C ASP A 20 10.35 -2.93 -11.81
N GLU A 21 9.86 -2.24 -10.78
CA GLU A 21 10.64 -1.30 -9.99
C GLU A 21 10.10 -1.23 -8.56
N LYS A 22 11.00 -1.08 -7.58
CA LYS A 22 10.67 -0.84 -6.17
C LYS A 22 11.41 0.42 -5.71
N VAL A 23 10.67 1.38 -5.17
CA VAL A 23 11.21 2.63 -4.64
C VAL A 23 10.85 2.75 -3.17
N ILE A 24 11.84 3.00 -2.30
CA ILE A 24 11.61 3.26 -0.87
C ILE A 24 11.33 4.75 -0.67
N GLY A 25 10.36 5.06 0.19
CA GLY A 25 9.92 6.42 0.42
C GLY A 25 8.70 6.45 1.32
N PHE A 26 7.89 7.49 1.20
CA PHE A 26 6.77 7.72 2.10
C PHE A 26 5.60 8.43 1.43
N ILE A 27 4.44 8.32 2.06
CA ILE A 27 3.24 9.12 1.77
C ILE A 27 2.99 10.09 2.93
N LYS A 28 2.27 11.16 2.66
CA LYS A 28 1.89 12.18 3.65
C LYS A 28 0.44 12.05 4.06
N ASP A 29 0.09 12.66 5.18
CA ASP A 29 -1.26 12.75 5.75
C ASP A 29 -1.86 11.39 6.14
N TYR A 30 -0.99 10.39 6.32
CA TYR A 30 -1.35 9.07 6.81
C TYR A 30 -0.37 8.60 7.88
N ARG A 31 -0.93 8.02 8.94
CA ARG A 31 -0.21 7.33 9.99
C ARG A 31 -0.46 5.83 9.90
N ARG A 32 0.60 5.04 10.01
CA ARG A 32 0.50 3.59 10.13
C ARG A 32 0.03 3.21 11.55
N VAL A 33 -1.05 2.45 11.65
CA VAL A 33 -1.60 1.98 12.93
C VAL A 33 -1.88 0.47 12.88
N PHE A 34 -1.86 -0.19 14.04
CA PHE A 34 -2.25 -1.60 14.19
C PHE A 34 -3.65 -1.67 14.82
N ASP A 35 -4.64 -1.12 14.12
CA ASP A 35 -6.02 -1.03 14.62
C ASP A 35 -7.05 -1.69 13.69
N LEU A 36 -6.62 -2.36 12.62
CA LEU A 36 -7.54 -3.16 11.81
C LEU A 36 -7.76 -4.52 12.47
N ALA A 37 -9.02 -4.89 12.70
CA ALA A 37 -9.34 -6.22 13.21
C ALA A 37 -9.12 -7.27 12.12
N CYS A 38 -8.41 -8.34 12.45
CA CYS A 38 -8.16 -9.47 11.57
C CYS A 38 -8.64 -10.76 12.24
N ILE A 39 -9.57 -11.44 11.58
CA ILE A 39 -10.29 -12.61 12.12
C ILE A 39 -10.02 -13.90 11.32
N ASP A 40 -9.22 -13.82 10.27
CA ASP A 40 -9.05 -14.86 9.25
C ASP A 40 -7.58 -15.22 8.94
N HIS A 41 -6.65 -14.27 9.10
CA HIS A 41 -5.22 -14.50 8.85
C HIS A 41 -4.38 -14.59 10.14
N ARG A 42 -4.54 -13.61 11.03
CA ARG A 42 -3.70 -13.44 12.23
C ARG A 42 -4.45 -13.70 13.53
N GLY A 43 -5.78 -13.75 13.49
CA GLY A 43 -6.65 -14.01 14.63
C GLY A 43 -7.81 -14.91 14.24
N THR A 44 -8.78 -15.05 15.14
CA THR A 44 -10.05 -15.77 14.88
C THR A 44 -11.23 -14.86 15.18
N PRO A 45 -12.47 -15.20 14.77
CA PRO A 45 -13.65 -14.42 15.13
C PRO A 45 -13.84 -14.24 16.64
N GLU A 46 -13.48 -15.24 17.45
CA GLU A 46 -13.60 -15.22 18.91
C GLU A 46 -12.44 -14.48 19.58
N SER A 47 -11.28 -14.41 18.91
CA SER A 47 -10.10 -13.69 19.38
C SER A 47 -9.43 -12.94 18.23
N PRO A 48 -9.98 -11.79 17.80
CA PRO A 48 -9.46 -11.02 16.69
C PRO A 48 -8.04 -10.53 16.98
N ALA A 49 -7.15 -10.66 15.99
CA ALA A 49 -5.85 -10.02 16.03
C ALA A 49 -5.94 -8.59 15.49
N ARG A 50 -4.87 -7.81 15.69
CA ARG A 50 -4.73 -6.48 15.10
C ARG A 50 -3.70 -6.50 13.98
N THR A 51 -4.09 -6.04 12.81
CA THR A 51 -3.24 -5.87 11.63
C THR A 51 -3.05 -4.39 11.32
N CYS A 52 -2.06 -4.15 10.46
CA CYS A 52 -1.65 -2.82 10.03
C CYS A 52 -2.70 -2.21 9.08
N THR A 53 -3.03 -0.93 9.26
CA THR A 53 -3.82 -0.11 8.35
C THR A 53 -3.30 1.33 8.35
N LEU A 54 -3.92 2.20 7.54
CA LEU A 54 -3.63 3.61 7.46
C LEU A 54 -4.77 4.43 8.06
N GLU A 55 -4.41 5.36 8.93
CA GLU A 55 -5.30 6.37 9.48
C GLU A 55 -4.95 7.72 8.86
N ASN A 56 -5.95 8.45 8.35
CA ASN A 56 -5.73 9.79 7.80
C ASN A 56 -5.49 10.78 8.95
N VAL A 57 -4.29 11.35 8.98
CA VAL A 57 -3.84 12.28 10.01
C VAL A 57 -2.97 13.35 9.33
N GLU A 58 -3.50 14.57 9.22
CA GLU A 58 -2.81 15.69 8.57
C GLU A 58 -1.40 15.89 9.17
N GLY A 59 -0.40 16.05 8.29
CA GLY A 59 0.99 16.22 8.66
C GLY A 59 1.71 14.94 9.10
N ALA A 60 1.02 13.81 9.19
CA ALA A 60 1.66 12.52 9.44
C ALA A 60 2.43 12.04 8.21
N ILE A 61 3.40 11.15 8.44
CA ILE A 61 4.20 10.51 7.40
C ILE A 61 4.16 9.01 7.61
N CYS A 62 3.86 8.27 6.54
CA CYS A 62 3.96 6.81 6.53
C CYS A 62 5.02 6.37 5.52
N TRP A 63 6.12 5.82 6.02
CA TRP A 63 7.14 5.18 5.20
C TRP A 63 6.63 3.87 4.59
N GLY A 64 7.24 3.43 3.50
CA GLY A 64 6.87 2.20 2.81
C GLY A 64 7.67 2.01 1.53
N ALA A 65 7.09 1.30 0.57
CA ALA A 65 7.67 1.08 -0.75
C ALA A 65 6.62 1.26 -1.84
N ALA A 66 6.98 1.94 -2.93
CA ALA A 66 6.17 2.00 -4.15
C ALA A 66 6.65 0.94 -5.14
N TYR A 67 5.73 0.19 -5.73
CA TYR A 67 5.97 -0.88 -6.69
C TYR A 67 5.39 -0.52 -8.05
N CYS A 68 6.22 -0.55 -9.08
CA CYS A 68 5.84 -0.27 -10.47
C CYS A 68 5.40 -1.55 -11.16
N VAL A 69 4.25 -1.53 -11.83
CA VAL A 69 3.81 -2.62 -12.71
C VAL A 69 3.66 -2.05 -14.11
N ARG A 70 4.55 -2.47 -15.01
CA ARG A 70 4.53 -2.14 -16.44
C ARG A 70 3.96 -3.31 -17.22
N GLY A 71 3.67 -3.11 -18.51
CA GLY A 71 3.19 -4.17 -19.41
C GLY A 71 1.71 -4.08 -19.77
N GLY A 72 1.05 -2.98 -19.44
CA GLY A 72 -0.30 -2.65 -19.88
C GLY A 72 -1.42 -3.27 -19.04
N PRO A 73 -2.69 -3.10 -19.47
CA PRO A 73 -3.87 -3.32 -18.62
C PRO A 73 -3.98 -4.74 -18.04
N GLU A 74 -3.44 -5.75 -18.72
CA GLU A 74 -3.54 -7.14 -18.26
C GLU A 74 -2.65 -7.41 -17.05
N ARG A 75 -1.40 -6.91 -17.02
CA ARG A 75 -0.54 -7.05 -15.84
C ARG A 75 -1.06 -6.23 -14.67
N GLU A 76 -1.59 -5.04 -14.95
CA GLU A 76 -2.24 -4.19 -13.94
C GLU A 76 -3.44 -4.91 -13.31
N ARG A 77 -4.32 -5.51 -14.13
CA ARG A 77 -5.47 -6.31 -13.68
C ARG A 77 -5.04 -7.48 -12.81
N LEU A 78 -4.04 -8.26 -13.23
CA LEU A 78 -3.55 -9.41 -12.47
C LEU A 78 -2.96 -9.01 -11.11
N ALA A 79 -2.20 -7.91 -11.05
CA ALA A 79 -1.70 -7.38 -9.80
C ALA A 79 -2.84 -6.94 -8.87
N MET A 80 -3.85 -6.26 -9.41
CA MET A 80 -5.03 -5.84 -8.64
C MET A 80 -5.86 -7.01 -8.12
N GLU A 81 -6.13 -8.02 -8.95
CA GLU A 81 -6.87 -9.23 -8.53
C GLU A 81 -6.13 -10.03 -7.47
N TYR A 82 -4.79 -10.00 -7.49
CA TYR A 82 -3.99 -10.57 -6.41
C TYR A 82 -4.19 -9.78 -5.11
N LEU A 83 -4.07 -8.44 -5.16
CA LEU A 83 -4.20 -7.57 -3.98
C LEU A 83 -5.60 -7.62 -3.37
N GLU A 84 -6.65 -7.60 -4.18
CA GLU A 84 -8.04 -7.68 -3.71
C GLU A 84 -8.34 -8.97 -2.95
N ARG A 85 -7.78 -10.10 -3.42
CA ARG A 85 -7.90 -11.38 -2.71
C ARG A 85 -7.10 -11.42 -1.42
N ARG A 86 -5.98 -10.69 -1.37
CA ARG A 86 -5.03 -10.72 -0.26
C ARG A 86 -5.42 -9.82 0.89
N GLU A 87 -5.85 -8.60 0.61
CA GLU A 87 -6.12 -7.57 1.63
C GLU A 87 -7.60 -7.56 2.07
N CYS A 88 -8.42 -8.46 1.51
CA CYS A 88 -9.87 -8.57 1.71
C CYS A 88 -10.66 -7.32 1.24
N GLU A 89 -11.91 -7.49 0.82
CA GLU A 89 -12.73 -6.47 0.13
C GLU A 89 -13.09 -5.20 0.96
N TYR A 90 -12.55 -5.04 2.18
CA TYR A 90 -12.91 -3.94 3.08
C TYR A 90 -12.09 -2.66 2.87
N ASP A 91 -11.00 -2.72 2.10
CA ASP A 91 -10.10 -1.60 1.91
C ASP A 91 -10.61 -0.63 0.84
N LYS A 92 -10.73 0.64 1.22
CA LYS A 92 -10.96 1.73 0.28
C LYS A 92 -9.66 2.08 -0.41
N LYS A 93 -9.63 1.87 -1.72
CA LYS A 93 -8.52 2.30 -2.57
C LYS A 93 -8.55 3.81 -2.74
N THR A 94 -7.39 4.45 -2.63
CA THR A 94 -7.23 5.86 -2.96
C THR A 94 -5.93 6.10 -3.72
N LEU A 95 -5.80 7.30 -4.27
CA LEU A 95 -4.60 7.74 -4.96
C LEU A 95 -3.86 8.75 -4.10
N VAL A 96 -2.55 8.51 -3.92
CA VAL A 96 -1.68 9.35 -3.12
C VAL A 96 -0.44 9.77 -3.88
N ASP A 97 0.14 10.86 -3.41
CA ASP A 97 1.47 11.29 -3.79
C ASP A 97 2.52 10.58 -2.93
N PHE A 98 3.60 10.14 -3.57
CA PHE A 98 4.71 9.43 -2.94
C PHE A 98 5.99 10.25 -3.05
N TYR A 99 6.75 10.28 -1.97
CA TYR A 99 7.92 11.12 -1.77
C TYR A 99 9.14 10.25 -1.44
N LYS A 100 10.33 10.71 -1.86
CA LYS A 100 11.61 10.07 -1.53
C LYS A 100 12.30 10.79 -0.37
N GLU A 101 13.16 10.07 0.33
CA GLU A 101 14.07 10.67 1.31
C GLU A 101 14.91 11.77 0.65
N GLY A 102 15.07 12.91 1.34
CA GLY A 102 15.83 14.06 0.83
C GLY A 102 15.05 15.01 -0.08
N GLU A 103 13.90 14.60 -0.63
CA GLU A 103 13.06 15.43 -1.52
C GLU A 103 11.60 15.54 -1.00
N PRO A 104 11.36 16.02 0.24
CA PRO A 104 10.03 15.99 0.85
C PRO A 104 9.06 17.02 0.26
N SER A 105 9.53 18.00 -0.51
CA SER A 105 8.71 19.11 -1.03
C SER A 105 8.03 18.82 -2.36
N GLN A 106 8.51 17.83 -3.12
CA GLN A 106 7.95 17.47 -4.43
C GLN A 106 7.69 15.95 -4.50
N PRO A 107 6.53 15.52 -4.99
CA PRO A 107 6.27 14.11 -5.13
C PRO A 107 7.18 13.50 -6.19
N ALA A 108 7.81 12.38 -5.84
CA ALA A 108 8.57 11.57 -6.78
C ALA A 108 7.63 10.80 -7.73
N LEU A 109 6.45 10.43 -7.25
CA LEU A 109 5.40 9.76 -8.01
C LEU A 109 4.05 10.34 -7.59
N THR A 110 3.14 10.51 -8.55
CA THR A 110 1.76 10.96 -8.33
C THR A 110 0.80 9.86 -8.76
N GLY A 111 -0.33 9.73 -8.07
CA GLY A 111 -1.34 8.74 -8.44
C GLY A 111 -0.94 7.30 -8.10
N VAL A 112 -0.19 7.11 -7.02
CA VAL A 112 0.14 5.79 -6.49
C VAL A 112 -1.09 5.24 -5.77
N ILE A 113 -1.52 4.01 -6.09
CA ILE A 113 -2.65 3.37 -5.42
C ILE A 113 -2.23 2.88 -4.03
N VAL A 114 -3.08 3.12 -3.04
CA VAL A 114 -2.96 2.63 -1.67
C VAL A 114 -4.29 2.11 -1.17
#